data_AF-A0A961MJA1-F1
#
_entry.id   AF-A0A961MJA1-F1
#
_cell.length_a   1.000
_cell.length_b   1.000
_cell.length_c   1.000
_cell.angle_alpha   90.00
_cell.angle_beta   90.00
_cell.angle_gamma   90.00
#
_symmetry.space_group_name_H-M   'P 1'
#
loop_
_entity.id
_entity.type
_entity.pdbx_description
1 polymer ?
#
loop_
_entity_poly.entity_id
_entity_poly.type
_entity_poly.pdbx_seq_one_letter_code
_entity_poly.pdbx_strand_id
1 'polypeptide(L)'
;MRMNTDTPPMRIEAALILSQWFSPAYPVGGFAYSHGLETVVQDGTLRSAAALRVWLEDVLLHGSGRNDAILLGAAWRARSQAETDRIDA
;
A
#
# COMPACT_ATOMS: atom_id res chain seq x y z
N MET A 1 37.49 -20.95 -23.48
CA MET A 1 36.07 -21.03 -23.07
C MET A 1 35.73 -19.73 -22.34
N ARG A 2 35.10 -18.76 -23.02
CA ARG A 2 34.64 -17.51 -22.41
C ARG A 2 33.22 -17.74 -21.88
N MET A 3 33.02 -17.54 -20.58
CA MET A 3 31.69 -17.57 -19.97
C MET A 3 30.99 -16.27 -20.36
N ASN A 4 29.96 -16.36 -21.20
CA ASN A 4 29.18 -15.21 -21.63
C ASN A 4 28.32 -14.74 -20.45
N THR A 5 28.64 -13.58 -19.86
CA THR A 5 27.91 -12.99 -18.73
C THR A 5 26.83 -12.00 -19.16
N ASP A 6 26.32 -12.09 -20.39
CA ASP A 6 25.22 -11.25 -20.89
C ASP A 6 23.85 -11.70 -20.36
N THR A 7 23.78 -12.06 -19.07
CA THR A 7 22.51 -12.10 -18.36
C THR A 7 22.16 -10.65 -18.05
N PRO A 8 21.03 -10.10 -18.55
CA PRO A 8 20.62 -8.74 -18.18
C PRO A 8 20.54 -8.66 -16.64
N PRO A 9 21.04 -7.57 -16.01
CA PRO A 9 21.08 -7.46 -14.55
C PRO A 9 19.69 -7.74 -13.97
N MET A 10 19.67 -8.66 -12.99
CA MET A 10 18.47 -9.40 -12.60
C MET A 10 17.37 -8.51 -12.01
N ARG A 11 16.17 -8.70 -12.55
CA ARG A 11 14.84 -8.31 -12.05
C ARG A 11 14.54 -8.76 -10.59
N ILE A 12 15.43 -9.55 -9.98
CA ILE A 12 15.35 -10.07 -8.60
C ILE A 12 15.56 -8.95 -7.57
N GLU A 13 16.37 -7.92 -7.85
CA GLU A 13 16.59 -6.81 -6.91
C GLU A 13 15.29 -6.05 -6.62
N ALA A 14 14.53 -5.71 -7.66
CA ALA A 14 13.24 -5.03 -7.50
C ALA A 14 12.24 -5.87 -6.70
N ALA A 15 12.15 -7.19 -6.97
CA ALA A 15 11.27 -8.07 -6.22
C ALA A 15 11.65 -8.17 -4.74
N LEU A 16 12.95 -8.23 -4.44
CA LEU A 16 13.46 -8.23 -3.06
C LEU A 16 13.17 -6.91 -2.35
N ILE A 17 13.42 -5.77 -3.02
CA ILE A 17 13.09 -4.44 -2.49
C ILE A 17 11.61 -4.32 -2.16
N LEU A 18 10.73 -4.72 -3.08
CA LEU A 18 9.28 -4.68 -2.85
C LEU A 18 8.87 -5.62 -1.70
N SER A 19 9.48 -6.81 -1.58
CA SER A 19 9.22 -7.71 -0.46
C SER A 19 9.63 -7.12 0.90
N GLN A 20 10.72 -6.36 0.93
CA GLN A 20 11.17 -5.65 2.12
C GLN A 20 10.20 -4.51 2.48
N TRP A 21 9.79 -3.71 1.50
CA TRP A 21 8.90 -2.56 1.69
C TRP A 21 7.48 -2.95 2.11
N PHE A 22 6.93 -4.02 1.53
CA PHE A 22 5.57 -4.51 1.84
C PHE A 22 5.54 -5.53 2.99
N SER A 23 6.67 -5.77 3.65
CA SER A 23 6.70 -6.63 4.82
C SER A 23 5.90 -6.02 5.97
N PRO A 24 5.04 -6.79 6.67
CA PRO A 24 4.41 -6.35 7.91
C PRO A 24 5.41 -5.95 9.01
N ALA A 25 6.66 -6.40 8.90
CA ALA A 25 7.74 -6.05 9.81
C ALA A 25 8.45 -4.72 9.45
N TYR A 26 8.04 -4.03 8.37
CA TYR A 26 8.65 -2.75 7.98
C TYR A 26 8.36 -1.68 9.06
N PRO A 27 9.39 -0.95 9.56
CA PRO A 27 9.30 -0.20 10.81
C PRO A 27 8.67 1.19 10.66
N VAL A 28 7.47 1.26 10.05
CA VAL A 28 6.70 2.50 9.86
C VAL A 28 5.43 2.56 10.72
N GLY A 29 5.12 1.48 11.44
CA GLY A 29 3.88 1.34 12.21
C GLY A 29 2.72 0.89 11.31
N GLY A 30 2.36 -0.39 11.37
CA GLY A 30 1.39 -1.02 10.46
C GLY A 30 -0.09 -0.85 10.83
N PHE A 31 -0.45 0.17 11.61
CA PHE A 31 -1.78 0.29 12.22
C PHE A 31 -2.64 1.43 11.65
N ALA A 32 -2.25 2.02 10.52
CA ALA A 32 -2.94 3.17 9.91
C ALA A 32 -4.45 2.96 9.68
N TYR A 33 -4.92 1.71 9.59
CA TYR A 33 -6.32 1.36 9.36
C TYR A 33 -6.99 0.64 10.53
N SER A 34 -6.32 0.51 11.67
CA SER A 34 -6.87 -0.25 12.81
C SER A 34 -8.03 0.50 13.48
N HIS A 35 -7.89 1.82 13.64
CA HIS A 35 -8.84 2.70 14.34
C HIS A 35 -10.29 2.61 13.85
N GLY A 36 -10.51 2.34 12.57
CA GLY A 36 -11.86 2.15 12.02
C GLY A 36 -12.41 0.73 12.24
N LEU A 37 -11.52 -0.28 12.25
CA LEU A 37 -11.87 -1.68 12.41
C LEU A 37 -12.31 -1.99 13.85
N GLU A 38 -11.64 -1.41 14.85
CA GLU A 38 -12.02 -1.62 16.26
C GLU A 38 -13.44 -1.14 16.56
N THR A 39 -13.84 0.02 16.02
CA THR A 39 -15.19 0.58 16.23
C THR A 39 -16.28 -0.32 15.64
N VAL A 40 -16.14 -0.75 14.38
CA VAL A 40 -17.16 -1.58 13.70
C VAL A 40 -17.23 -3.01 14.24
N VAL A 41 -16.20 -3.46 14.95
CA VAL A 41 -16.25 -4.70 15.73
C VAL A 41 -17.02 -4.48 17.04
N GLN A 42 -16.76 -3.38 17.75
CA GLN A 42 -17.40 -3.07 19.02
C GLN A 42 -18.91 -2.79 18.89
N ASP A 43 -19.35 -2.13 17.81
CA ASP A 43 -20.77 -1.84 17.57
C ASP A 43 -21.56 -3.03 17.00
N GLY A 44 -20.87 -4.14 16.67
CA GLY A 44 -21.48 -5.36 16.15
C GLY A 44 -21.80 -5.33 14.66
N THR A 45 -21.28 -4.37 13.89
CA THR A 45 -21.38 -4.34 12.42
C THR A 45 -20.55 -5.46 11.79
N LEU A 46 -19.37 -5.74 12.34
CA LEU A 46 -18.49 -6.82 11.89
C LEU A 46 -18.56 -8.07 12.78
N ARG A 47 -19.42 -9.02 12.39
CA ARG A 47 -19.61 -10.29 13.12
C ARG A 47 -19.28 -11.56 12.33
N SER A 48 -18.79 -11.41 11.10
CA SER A 48 -18.47 -12.54 10.23
C SER A 48 -17.39 -12.18 9.22
N ALA A 49 -16.75 -13.22 8.66
CA ALA A 49 -15.82 -13.04 7.55
C ALA A 49 -16.48 -12.40 6.31
N ALA A 50 -17.77 -12.69 6.07
CA ALA A 50 -18.51 -12.07 4.97
C ALA A 50 -18.71 -10.57 5.19
N ALA A 51 -19.04 -10.15 6.42
CA ALA A 51 -19.15 -8.74 6.78
C ALA A 51 -17.79 -8.03 6.69
N LEU A 52 -16.72 -8.69 7.14
CA LEU A 52 -15.36 -8.15 7.03
C LEU A 52 -14.96 -7.93 5.58
N ARG A 53 -15.28 -8.86 4.68
CA ARG A 53 -15.01 -8.70 3.24
C ARG A 53 -15.70 -7.46 2.67
N VAL A 54 -16.99 -7.26 2.97
CA VAL A 54 -17.74 -6.08 2.50
C VAL A 54 -17.11 -4.79 3.04
N TRP A 55 -16.77 -4.77 4.33
CA TRP A 55 -16.09 -3.61 4.92
C TRP A 55 -14.72 -3.33 4.29
N LEU A 56 -13.92 -4.36 3.99
CA LEU A 56 -12.65 -4.21 3.27
C LEU A 56 -12.86 -3.68 1.85
N GLU A 57 -13.89 -4.15 1.14
CA GLU A 57 -14.25 -3.62 -0.18
C GLU A 57 -14.59 -2.12 -0.09
N ASP A 58 -15.34 -1.70 0.94
CA ASP A 58 -15.64 -0.28 1.16
C ASP A 58 -14.39 0.54 1.48
N VAL A 59 -13.49 0.06 2.33
CA VAL A 59 -12.21 0.73 2.61
C VAL A 59 -11.38 0.90 1.33
N LEU A 60 -11.31 -0.14 0.49
CA LEU A 60 -10.50 -0.14 -0.73
C LEU A 60 -11.10 0.68 -1.86
N LEU A 61 -12.42 0.66 -2.03
CA LEU A 61 -13.11 1.24 -3.19
C LEU A 61 -13.71 2.61 -2.91
N HIS A 62 -14.07 2.89 -1.66
CA HIS A 62 -14.80 4.11 -1.27
C HIS A 62 -14.11 4.90 -0.16
N GLY A 63 -13.19 4.27 0.60
CA GLY A 63 -12.56 4.84 1.78
C GLY A 63 -11.09 5.22 1.62
N SER A 64 -10.35 5.09 2.72
CA SER A 64 -8.94 5.50 2.83
C SER A 64 -8.02 4.76 1.86
N GLY A 65 -8.26 3.47 1.59
CA GLY A 65 -7.46 2.72 0.63
C GLY A 65 -7.50 3.32 -0.78
N ARG A 66 -8.66 3.85 -1.19
CA ARG A 66 -8.79 4.59 -2.46
C ARG A 66 -8.02 5.91 -2.42
N ASN A 67 -8.11 6.66 -1.33
CA ASN A 67 -7.41 7.94 -1.19
C ASN A 67 -5.89 7.75 -1.27
N ASP A 68 -5.35 6.75 -0.57
CA ASP A 68 -3.92 6.44 -0.58
C ASP A 68 -3.44 6.07 -2.00
N ALA A 69 -4.21 5.27 -2.73
CA ALA A 69 -3.89 4.94 -4.12
C ALA A 69 -3.90 6.17 -5.04
N ILE A 70 -4.85 7.10 -4.83
CA ILE A 70 -4.92 8.36 -5.58
C ILE A 70 -3.70 9.23 -5.27
N LEU A 71 -3.39 9.44 -3.99
CA LEU A 71 -2.26 10.28 -3.56
C LEU A 71 -0.92 9.69 -4.03
N LEU A 72 -0.73 8.38 -3.88
CA LEU A 72 0.45 7.68 -4.39
C LEU A 72 0.59 7.83 -5.91
N GLY A 73 -0.51 7.65 -6.65
CA GLY A 73 -0.52 7.82 -8.10
C GLY A 73 -0.29 9.27 -8.55
N ALA A 74 -0.75 10.25 -7.77
CA ALA A 74 -0.48 11.65 -8.02
C ALA A 74 1.00 11.98 -7.77
N ALA A 75 1.55 11.55 -6.63
CA ALA A 75 2.96 11.76 -6.26
C ALA A 75 3.90 11.09 -7.28
N TRP A 76 3.60 9.88 -7.73
CA TRP A 76 4.37 9.19 -8.77
C TRP A 76 4.40 9.95 -10.11
N ARG A 77 3.34 10.68 -10.45
CA ARG A 77 3.22 11.43 -11.71
C ARG A 77 3.79 12.85 -11.61
N ALA A 78 4.04 13.36 -10.40
CA ALA A 78 4.66 14.66 -10.21
C ALA A 78 6.05 14.68 -10.87
N ARG A 79 6.37 15.77 -11.59
CA ARG A 79 7.65 15.92 -12.30
C ARG A 79 8.58 16.91 -11.63
N SER A 80 8.17 17.46 -10.49
CA SER A 80 8.92 18.44 -9.72
C SER A 80 8.53 18.35 -8.24
N GLN A 81 9.45 18.78 -7.37
CA GLN A 81 9.18 18.84 -5.94
C GLN A 81 7.96 19.72 -5.63
N ALA A 82 7.84 20.87 -6.30
CA ALA A 82 6.68 21.76 -6.14
C ALA A 82 5.34 21.16 -6.60
N GLU A 83 5.34 20.14 -7.46
CA GLU A 83 4.12 19.36 -7.76
C GLU A 83 3.81 18.36 -6.65
N THR A 84 4.83 17.71 -6.09
CA THR A 84 4.68 16.79 -4.95
C THR A 84 4.21 17.51 -3.69
N ASP A 85 4.80 18.67 -3.37
CA ASP A 85 4.46 19.46 -2.17
C ASP A 85 3.00 19.92 -2.18
N ARG A 86 2.41 20.14 -3.37
CA ARG A 86 0.98 20.49 -3.50
C ARG A 86 0.03 19.33 -3.24
N ILE A 87 0.52 18.10 -3.30
CA ILE A 87 -0.26 16.89 -2.99
C ILE A 87 -0.24 16.63 -1.47
N ASP A 88 0.84 17.05 -0.80
CA ASP A 88 1.05 16.89 0.65
C ASP A 88 0.45 18.03 1.51
N ALA A 89 0.01 19.12 0.87
CA ALA A 89 -0.59 20.30 1.49
C ALA A 89 -2.10 20.13 1.75
#